data_AF-A0A368W6N2-F1
#
_entry.id   AF-A0A368W6N2-F1
#
_cell.length_a   1.000
_cell.length_b   1.000
_cell.length_c   1.000
_cell.angle_alpha   90.00
_cell.angle_beta   90.00
_cell.angle_gamma   90.00
#
_symmetry.space_group_name_H-M   'P 1'
#
loop_
_entity.id
_entity.type
_entity.pdbx_description
1 polymer ?
#
loop_
_entity_poly.entity_id
_entity_poly.type
_entity_poly.pdbx_seq_one_letter_code
_entity_poly.pdbx_strand_id
1 'polypeptide(L)'
;MNTKLILIEGIPGSGKTTTASYIKNYLDQNNMSNKIFKEGNLDHPADYESTSCISKKMYNKIQSKLKIDNELLANYTIKREDSYLIEYGKLYHNKKINLNFEILNQIVKYDVYNLPIKKHSRLLEAKWRKFSNKAAAEDNIYIFECCFLQNPLTTMMAYHNSSKNYIINHIKKLEATISKLNPLLILLEPKNIKEQFARIKKERSKKWLDFVIDYVTNQSYGQKNNLYGYQGLIEFYQNLAELELKIFSKLNLNKILIKTPHANWEQNYDNINSFLKKCQKTNQ
;
A
#
# COMPACT_ATOMS: atom_id res chain seq x y z
N MET A 1 21.52 -5.03 -12.59
CA MET A 1 20.32 -4.17 -12.64
C MET A 1 20.47 -3.10 -11.57
N ASN A 2 20.40 -1.80 -11.89
CA ASN A 2 20.68 -0.72 -10.94
C ASN A 2 19.48 -0.31 -10.04
N THR A 3 18.30 -0.95 -10.18
CA THR A 3 17.15 -0.66 -9.31
C THR A 3 17.03 -1.70 -8.20
N LYS A 4 16.80 -1.25 -6.96
CA LYS A 4 16.54 -2.09 -5.79
C LYS A 4 15.06 -2.10 -5.38
N LEU A 5 14.22 -1.31 -6.04
CA LEU A 5 12.80 -1.19 -5.70
C LEU A 5 11.95 -1.00 -6.95
N ILE A 6 10.97 -1.88 -7.13
CA ILE A 6 9.96 -1.82 -8.17
C ILE A 6 8.60 -1.64 -7.48
N LEU A 7 7.90 -0.59 -7.86
CA LEU A 7 6.59 -0.20 -7.34
C LEU A 7 5.56 -0.44 -8.44
N ILE A 8 4.53 -1.23 -8.15
CA ILE A 8 3.42 -1.51 -9.07
C ILE A 8 2.15 -0.90 -8.49
N GLU A 9 1.65 0.14 -9.16
CA GLU A 9 0.57 0.99 -8.68
C GLU A 9 -0.59 1.08 -9.67
N GLY A 10 -1.71 1.58 -9.19
CA GLY A 10 -2.95 1.77 -9.94
C GLY A 10 -4.15 1.24 -9.18
N ILE A 11 -5.36 1.65 -9.53
CA ILE A 11 -6.59 1.31 -8.78
C ILE A 11 -6.96 -0.20 -8.77
N PRO A 12 -7.88 -0.66 -7.91
CA PRO A 12 -8.29 -2.06 -7.85
C PRO A 12 -8.60 -2.67 -9.21
N GLY A 13 -8.21 -3.94 -9.40
CA GLY A 13 -8.41 -4.66 -10.67
C GLY A 13 -7.61 -4.13 -11.87
N SER A 14 -6.63 -3.25 -11.69
CA SER A 14 -5.74 -2.79 -12.77
C SER A 14 -4.76 -3.87 -13.25
N GLY A 15 -4.55 -4.92 -12.46
CA GLY A 15 -3.66 -6.04 -12.80
C GLY A 15 -2.31 -6.02 -12.08
N LYS A 16 -2.19 -5.24 -10.99
CA LYS A 16 -0.96 -5.12 -10.18
C LYS A 16 -0.39 -6.47 -9.77
N THR A 17 -1.21 -7.34 -9.17
CA THR A 17 -0.77 -8.67 -8.75
C THR A 17 -0.21 -9.50 -9.91
N THR A 18 -0.82 -9.40 -11.10
CA THR A 18 -0.36 -10.08 -12.31
C THR A 18 0.99 -9.53 -12.76
N THR A 19 1.12 -8.21 -12.86
CA THR A 19 2.37 -7.53 -13.21
C THR A 19 3.49 -7.82 -12.21
N ALA A 20 3.21 -7.77 -10.90
CA ALA A 20 4.19 -8.04 -9.86
C ALA A 20 4.67 -9.50 -9.91
N SER A 21 3.76 -10.45 -10.15
CA SER A 21 4.12 -11.87 -10.31
C SER A 21 4.94 -12.11 -11.58
N TYR A 22 4.60 -11.44 -12.68
CA TYR A 22 5.39 -11.48 -13.91
C TYR A 22 6.83 -11.00 -13.69
N ILE A 23 6.99 -9.83 -13.08
CA ILE A 23 8.30 -9.25 -12.80
C ILE A 23 9.11 -10.18 -11.89
N LYS A 24 8.47 -10.74 -10.86
CA LYS A 24 9.14 -11.71 -9.98
C LYS A 24 9.70 -12.89 -10.76
N ASN A 25 8.88 -13.50 -11.61
CA ASN A 25 9.30 -14.62 -12.45
C ASN A 25 10.43 -14.24 -13.41
N TYR A 26 10.37 -13.05 -14.01
CA TYR A 26 11.45 -12.53 -14.86
C TYR A 26 12.76 -12.40 -14.06
N LEU A 27 12.72 -11.87 -12.83
CA LEU A 27 13.91 -11.74 -12.00
C LEU A 27 14.48 -13.10 -11.58
N ASP A 28 13.61 -14.05 -11.20
CA ASP A 28 14.00 -15.42 -10.85
C ASP A 28 14.71 -16.12 -12.03
N GLN A 29 14.15 -16.03 -13.24
CA GLN A 29 14.73 -16.62 -14.47
C GLN A 29 16.09 -16.02 -14.83
N ASN A 30 16.39 -14.82 -14.36
CA ASN A 30 17.66 -14.13 -14.57
C ASN A 30 18.58 -14.21 -13.33
N ASN A 31 18.30 -15.11 -12.38
CA ASN A 31 19.07 -15.33 -11.16
C ASN A 31 19.29 -14.06 -10.31
N MET A 32 18.32 -13.14 -10.31
CA MET A 32 18.39 -11.92 -9.52
C MET A 32 17.61 -12.08 -8.21
N SER A 33 18.29 -11.93 -7.08
CA SER A 33 17.66 -12.04 -5.76
C SER A 33 16.55 -10.99 -5.60
N ASN A 34 15.35 -11.43 -5.24
CA ASN A 34 14.18 -10.57 -5.18
C ASN A 34 13.20 -10.97 -4.06
N LYS A 35 12.41 -10.00 -3.62
CA LYS A 35 11.34 -10.18 -2.61
C LYS A 35 10.09 -9.45 -3.06
N ILE A 36 8.96 -10.16 -3.12
CA ILE A 36 7.65 -9.60 -3.48
C ILE A 36 6.79 -9.39 -2.23
N PHE A 37 6.16 -8.22 -2.13
CA PHE A 37 5.19 -7.89 -1.08
C PHE A 37 3.91 -7.41 -1.73
N LYS A 38 2.86 -8.22 -1.57
CA LYS A 38 1.52 -7.97 -2.11
C LYS A 38 0.67 -7.19 -1.10
N GLU A 39 -0.41 -6.57 -1.58
CA GLU A 39 -1.43 -5.95 -0.74
C GLU A 39 -1.93 -6.93 0.34
N GLY A 40 -2.08 -6.46 1.58
CA GLY A 40 -2.49 -7.30 2.71
C GLY A 40 -1.37 -8.12 3.36
N ASN A 41 -0.11 -7.97 2.94
CA ASN A 41 1.02 -8.64 3.58
C ASN A 41 1.31 -8.03 4.97
N LEU A 42 1.09 -8.80 6.03
CA LEU A 42 1.33 -8.39 7.42
C LEU A 42 2.81 -8.07 7.73
N ASP A 43 3.74 -8.60 6.94
CA ASP A 43 5.18 -8.38 7.04
C ASP A 43 5.68 -7.30 6.06
N HIS A 44 4.79 -6.50 5.45
CA HIS A 44 5.18 -5.46 4.51
C HIS A 44 6.17 -4.47 5.17
N PRO A 45 7.40 -4.31 4.62
CA PRO A 45 8.44 -3.55 5.29
C PRO A 45 8.21 -2.03 5.22
N ALA A 46 7.38 -1.58 4.28
CA ALA A 46 7.09 -0.18 4.01
C ALA A 46 5.61 0.22 4.25
N ASP A 47 4.75 -0.72 4.66
CA ASP A 47 3.31 -0.48 4.82
C ASP A 47 2.78 -1.02 6.15
N TYR A 48 1.82 -0.36 6.78
CA TYR A 48 1.20 -0.75 8.04
C TYR A 48 -0.08 -1.55 7.80
N GLU A 49 0.08 -2.80 7.40
CA GLU A 49 -1.07 -3.71 7.33
C GLU A 49 -1.51 -4.12 8.75
N SER A 50 -2.79 -3.92 9.06
CA SER A 50 -3.42 -4.32 10.32
C SER A 50 -2.55 -4.02 11.56
N THR A 51 -2.13 -2.75 11.69
CA THR A 51 -1.23 -2.29 12.75
C THR A 51 -1.79 -1.04 13.42
N SER A 52 -1.85 -1.02 14.75
CA SER A 52 -2.38 0.12 15.51
C SER A 52 -1.30 0.90 16.24
N CYS A 53 -1.44 2.22 16.35
CA CYS A 53 -0.56 3.08 17.15
C CYS A 53 -1.29 3.62 18.39
N ILE A 54 -0.98 3.05 19.54
CA ILE A 54 -1.65 3.32 20.82
C ILE A 54 -0.73 3.98 21.85
N SER A 55 -1.32 4.65 22.84
CA SER A 55 -0.58 5.23 23.97
C SER A 55 -0.11 4.15 24.94
N LYS A 56 0.88 4.46 25.78
CA LYS A 56 1.33 3.59 26.87
C LYS A 56 0.19 3.14 27.79
N LYS A 57 -0.71 4.06 28.15
CA LYS A 57 -1.89 3.75 28.98
C LYS A 57 -2.79 2.71 28.32
N MET A 58 -3.05 2.85 27.02
CA MET A 58 -3.87 1.89 26.28
C MET A 58 -3.16 0.54 26.11
N TYR A 59 -1.84 0.56 25.86
CA TYR A 59 -1.02 -0.65 25.78
C TYR A 59 -1.13 -1.47 27.07
N ASN A 60 -0.91 -0.85 28.23
CA ASN A 60 -1.03 -1.51 29.53
C ASN A 60 -2.45 -2.09 29.77
N LYS A 61 -3.49 -1.38 29.31
CA LYS A 61 -4.88 -1.86 29.41
C LYS A 61 -5.13 -3.10 28.53
N ILE A 62 -4.62 -3.11 27.30
CA ILE A 62 -4.73 -4.26 26.40
C ILE A 62 -3.95 -5.45 26.97
N GLN A 63 -2.73 -5.20 27.44
CA GLN A 63 -1.88 -6.21 28.07
C GLN A 63 -2.58 -6.88 29.26
N SER A 64 -3.21 -6.10 30.16
CA SER A 64 -3.95 -6.66 31.30
C SER A 64 -5.17 -7.49 30.88
N LYS A 65 -5.78 -7.20 29.73
CA LYS A 65 -6.97 -7.90 29.23
C LYS A 65 -6.65 -9.17 28.46
N LEU A 66 -5.55 -9.21 27.72
CA LEU A 66 -5.18 -10.36 26.89
C LEU A 66 -4.82 -11.60 27.73
N LYS A 67 -4.40 -11.42 28.99
CA LYS A 67 -3.98 -12.51 29.90
C LYS A 67 -2.95 -13.44 29.25
N ILE A 68 -2.08 -12.89 28.41
CA ILE A 68 -0.96 -13.61 27.78
C ILE A 68 0.36 -13.17 28.42
N ASP A 69 1.39 -13.97 28.20
CA ASP A 69 2.76 -13.60 28.54
C ASP A 69 3.17 -12.26 27.90
N ASN A 70 3.82 -11.42 28.69
CA ASN A 70 4.32 -10.11 28.27
C ASN A 70 5.36 -10.25 27.16
N GLU A 71 6.20 -11.29 27.20
CA GLU A 71 7.18 -11.57 26.15
C GLU A 71 6.48 -11.95 24.84
N LEU A 72 5.37 -12.69 24.92
CA LEU A 72 4.59 -13.06 23.75
C LEU A 72 3.95 -11.83 23.08
N LEU A 73 3.39 -10.89 23.86
CA LEU A 73 2.86 -9.64 23.31
C LEU A 73 3.97 -8.75 22.73
N ALA A 74 5.15 -8.75 23.35
CA ALA A 74 6.29 -7.97 22.88
C ALA A 74 6.73 -8.36 21.46
N ASN A 75 6.58 -9.62 21.06
CA ASN A 75 6.87 -10.10 19.70
C ASN A 75 6.02 -9.42 18.61
N TYR A 76 4.85 -8.86 18.98
CA TYR A 76 3.94 -8.17 18.07
C TYR A 76 3.93 -6.65 18.31
N THR A 77 4.86 -6.15 19.11
CA THR A 77 4.86 -4.78 19.59
C THR A 77 6.17 -4.08 19.26
N ILE A 78 6.08 -2.91 18.62
CA ILE A 78 7.23 -2.02 18.43
C ILE A 78 7.06 -0.83 19.37
N LYS A 79 7.92 -0.75 20.38
CA LYS A 79 7.98 0.40 21.29
C LYS A 79 8.56 1.63 20.57
N ARG A 80 7.90 2.77 20.73
CA ARG A 80 8.38 4.12 20.38
C ARG A 80 8.48 4.94 21.67
N GLU A 81 9.03 6.15 21.58
CA GLU A 81 9.22 7.04 22.74
C GLU A 81 7.91 7.21 23.54
N ASP A 82 6.83 7.62 22.87
CA ASP A 82 5.53 7.91 23.52
C ASP A 82 4.37 6.98 23.13
N SER A 83 4.65 5.94 22.33
CA SER A 83 3.60 5.07 21.80
C SER A 83 4.06 3.65 21.52
N TYR A 84 3.10 2.78 21.28
CA TYR A 84 3.31 1.39 20.92
C TYR A 84 2.62 1.12 19.59
N LEU A 85 3.33 0.48 18.67
CA LEU A 85 2.73 -0.10 17.47
C LEU A 85 2.44 -1.57 17.75
N ILE A 86 1.17 -1.98 17.66
CA ILE A 86 0.76 -3.39 17.79
C ILE A 86 0.37 -3.92 16.42
N GLU A 87 1.08 -4.94 15.93
CA GLU A 87 0.78 -5.68 14.69
C GLU A 87 -0.38 -6.65 14.93
N TYR A 88 -1.58 -6.09 15.14
CA TYR A 88 -2.73 -6.85 15.61
C TYR A 88 -3.25 -7.88 14.59
N GLY A 89 -3.00 -7.69 13.29
CA GLY A 89 -3.32 -8.72 12.30
C GLY A 89 -2.54 -10.01 12.55
N LYS A 90 -1.25 -9.91 12.89
CA LYS A 90 -0.42 -11.07 13.27
C LYS A 90 -0.86 -11.65 14.62
N LEU A 91 -1.21 -10.78 15.57
CA LEU A 91 -1.73 -11.17 16.87
C LEU A 91 -3.02 -12.01 16.72
N TYR A 92 -3.94 -11.56 15.87
CA TYR A 92 -5.21 -12.23 15.58
C TYR A 92 -5.02 -13.62 14.96
N HIS A 93 -4.01 -13.80 14.11
CA HIS A 93 -3.71 -15.08 13.49
C HIS A 93 -2.87 -16.03 14.36
N ASN A 94 -2.37 -15.58 15.52
CA ASN A 94 -1.64 -16.44 16.43
C ASN A 94 -2.61 -17.30 17.27
N LYS A 95 -2.63 -18.61 17.02
CA LYS A 95 -3.48 -19.60 17.72
C LYS A 95 -3.22 -19.68 19.23
N LYS A 96 -2.08 -19.20 19.73
CA LYS A 96 -1.77 -19.16 21.17
C LYS A 96 -2.38 -17.94 21.89
N ILE A 97 -2.99 -17.02 21.14
CA ILE A 97 -3.48 -15.75 21.68
C ILE A 97 -4.99 -15.67 21.46
N ASN A 98 -5.75 -15.57 22.56
CA ASN A 98 -7.18 -15.35 22.49
C ASN A 98 -7.48 -13.85 22.34
N LEU A 99 -7.40 -13.35 21.11
CA LEU A 99 -7.79 -11.98 20.80
C LEU A 99 -9.30 -11.89 20.54
N ASN A 100 -10.08 -11.74 21.61
CA ASN A 100 -11.53 -11.61 21.49
C ASN A 100 -11.96 -10.30 20.80
N PHE A 101 -13.21 -10.26 20.33
CA PHE A 101 -13.76 -9.11 19.60
C PHE A 101 -13.72 -7.80 20.39
N GLU A 102 -13.88 -7.83 21.72
CA GLU A 102 -13.86 -6.62 22.54
C GLU A 102 -12.46 -5.97 22.53
N ILE A 103 -11.41 -6.77 22.65
CA ILE A 103 -10.02 -6.31 22.63
C ILE A 103 -9.64 -5.89 21.22
N LEU A 104 -9.98 -6.70 20.20
CA LEU A 104 -9.72 -6.38 18.81
C LEU A 104 -10.34 -5.02 18.42
N ASN A 105 -11.61 -4.78 18.79
CA ASN A 105 -12.29 -3.52 18.52
C ASN A 105 -11.66 -2.33 19.26
N GLN A 106 -11.03 -2.54 20.42
CA GLN A 106 -10.27 -1.49 21.11
C GLN A 106 -8.96 -1.15 20.37
N ILE A 107 -8.32 -2.14 19.75
CA ILE A 107 -7.06 -1.97 19.01
C ILE A 107 -7.32 -1.32 17.64
N VAL A 108 -8.23 -1.89 16.83
CA VAL A 108 -8.54 -1.44 15.45
C VAL A 108 -8.95 0.03 15.36
N LYS A 109 -9.57 0.59 16.42
CA LYS A 109 -9.88 2.02 16.53
C LYS A 109 -8.66 2.94 16.35
N TYR A 110 -7.47 2.42 16.62
CA TYR A 110 -6.20 3.14 16.49
C TYR A 110 -5.33 2.58 15.38
N ASP A 111 -5.92 1.85 14.42
CA ASP A 111 -5.23 1.45 13.19
C ASP A 111 -4.52 2.66 12.55
N VAL A 112 -3.30 2.44 12.07
CA VAL A 112 -2.43 3.50 11.54
C VAL A 112 -3.09 4.27 10.40
N TYR A 113 -3.94 3.63 9.60
CA TYR A 113 -4.69 4.27 8.51
C TYR A 113 -5.90 5.10 8.98
N ASN A 114 -6.34 4.94 10.23
CA ASN A 114 -7.44 5.69 10.83
C ASN A 114 -6.97 6.83 11.75
N LEU A 115 -5.65 7.01 11.92
CA LEU A 115 -5.09 8.06 12.78
C LEU A 115 -5.25 9.46 12.15
N PRO A 116 -5.20 10.55 12.94
CA PRO A 116 -5.11 11.89 12.39
C PRO A 116 -4.00 11.99 11.33
N ILE A 117 -4.29 12.61 10.18
CA ILE A 117 -3.44 12.50 9.00
C ILE A 117 -1.97 12.86 9.23
N LYS A 118 -1.68 13.88 10.05
CA LYS A 118 -0.29 14.25 10.38
C LYS A 118 0.46 13.12 11.09
N LYS A 119 -0.22 12.37 11.97
CA LYS A 119 0.34 11.21 12.67
C LYS A 119 0.50 10.02 11.72
N HIS A 120 -0.52 9.73 10.91
CA HIS A 120 -0.45 8.72 9.85
C HIS A 120 0.74 8.96 8.90
N SER A 121 0.85 10.17 8.32
CA SER A 121 1.94 10.55 7.42
C SER A 121 3.32 10.38 8.07
N ARG A 122 3.50 10.83 9.32
CA ARG A 122 4.78 10.70 10.04
C ARG A 122 5.18 9.24 10.26
N LEU A 123 4.22 8.38 10.62
CA LEU A 123 4.48 6.95 10.81
C LEU A 123 4.86 6.29 9.48
N LEU A 124 4.11 6.55 8.42
CA LEU A 124 4.38 6.00 7.09
C LEU A 124 5.75 6.45 6.58
N GLU A 125 6.07 7.75 6.65
CA GLU A 125 7.40 8.30 6.30
C GLU A 125 8.53 7.63 7.10
N ALA A 126 8.33 7.39 8.41
CA ALA A 126 9.31 6.70 9.24
C ALA A 126 9.49 5.23 8.85
N LYS A 127 8.42 4.53 8.46
CA LYS A 127 8.47 3.13 8.00
C LYS A 127 9.20 3.02 6.67
N TRP A 128 8.88 3.88 5.70
CA TRP A 128 9.59 3.98 4.42
C TRP A 128 11.08 4.29 4.61
N ARG A 129 11.44 5.19 5.53
CA ARG A 129 12.85 5.50 5.83
C ARG A 129 13.60 4.30 6.40
N LYS A 130 12.99 3.58 7.34
CA LYS A 130 13.57 2.36 7.90
C LYS A 130 13.77 1.29 6.82
N PHE A 131 12.76 1.08 5.97
CA PHE A 131 12.85 0.17 4.83
C PHE A 131 13.97 0.58 3.86
N SER A 132 14.01 1.84 3.45
CA SER A 132 15.01 2.35 2.50
C SER A 132 16.43 2.15 3.00
N ASN A 133 16.69 2.38 4.29
CA ASN A 133 17.99 2.10 4.90
C ASN A 133 18.35 0.62 4.87
N LYS A 134 17.42 -0.26 5.22
CA LYS A 134 17.64 -1.71 5.19
C LYS A 134 17.88 -2.22 3.78
N ALA A 135 17.00 -1.87 2.83
CA ALA A 135 17.08 -2.33 1.45
C ALA A 135 18.36 -1.83 0.74
N ALA A 136 18.87 -0.66 1.08
CA ALA A 136 20.12 -0.15 0.53
C ALA A 136 21.31 -1.07 0.85
N ALA A 137 21.33 -1.66 2.05
CA ALA A 137 22.39 -2.55 2.53
C ALA A 137 22.24 -4.02 2.09
N GLU A 138 21.08 -4.39 1.54
CA GLU A 138 20.83 -5.75 1.06
C GLU A 138 21.04 -5.87 -0.45
N ASP A 139 21.42 -7.07 -0.90
CA ASP A 139 21.44 -7.42 -2.32
C ASP A 139 20.13 -8.09 -2.72
N ASN A 140 19.04 -7.32 -2.66
CA ASN A 140 17.70 -7.76 -3.04
C ASN A 140 16.97 -6.68 -3.82
N ILE A 141 16.26 -7.09 -4.87
CA ILE A 141 15.27 -6.27 -5.56
C ILE A 141 13.92 -6.45 -4.88
N TYR A 142 13.35 -5.36 -4.39
CA TYR A 142 12.05 -5.36 -3.74
C TYR A 142 10.94 -5.05 -4.74
N ILE A 143 9.86 -5.84 -4.73
CA ILE A 143 8.69 -5.66 -5.59
C ILE A 143 7.50 -5.38 -4.68
N PHE A 144 6.93 -4.17 -4.74
CA PHE A 144 5.77 -3.79 -3.94
C PHE A 144 4.54 -3.54 -4.81
N GLU A 145 3.38 -3.92 -4.27
CA GLU A 145 2.06 -3.68 -4.84
C GLU A 145 1.26 -2.75 -3.89
N CYS A 146 0.57 -1.75 -4.46
CA CYS A 146 -0.40 -0.84 -3.79
C CYS A 146 0.12 0.11 -2.71
N CYS A 147 1.37 -0.01 -2.25
CA CYS A 147 1.80 0.67 -1.02
C CYS A 147 2.29 2.11 -1.21
N PHE A 148 2.71 2.52 -2.41
CA PHE A 148 3.33 3.83 -2.65
C PHE A 148 2.32 4.86 -3.13
N LEU A 149 1.32 4.47 -3.93
CA LEU A 149 0.23 5.35 -4.39
C LEU A 149 -1.13 4.89 -3.90
N GLN A 150 -1.59 3.69 -4.27
CA GLN A 150 -3.00 3.30 -4.08
C GLN A 150 -3.46 3.45 -2.62
N ASN A 151 -2.77 2.80 -1.67
CA ASN A 151 -3.14 2.80 -0.25
C ASN A 151 -3.09 4.21 0.37
N PRO A 152 -1.95 4.94 0.32
CA PRO A 152 -1.89 6.28 0.93
C PRO A 152 -2.86 7.27 0.27
N LEU A 153 -3.03 7.24 -1.05
CA LEU A 153 -4.00 8.13 -1.72
C LEU A 153 -5.43 7.78 -1.32
N THR A 154 -5.77 6.49 -1.29
CA THR A 154 -7.12 6.05 -0.90
C THR A 154 -7.46 6.52 0.50
N THR A 155 -6.56 6.35 1.49
CA THR A 155 -6.81 6.84 2.85
C THR A 155 -6.82 8.37 2.93
N MET A 156 -5.80 9.04 2.38
CA MET A 156 -5.72 10.50 2.50
C MET A 156 -6.87 11.21 1.77
N MET A 157 -7.35 10.64 0.67
CA MET A 157 -8.48 11.15 -0.06
C MET A 157 -9.81 10.69 0.56
N ALA A 158 -10.13 9.39 0.58
CA ALA A 158 -11.42 8.90 1.06
C ALA A 158 -11.65 9.25 2.54
N TYR A 159 -10.76 8.77 3.41
CA TYR A 159 -10.90 8.86 4.88
C TYR A 159 -10.74 10.29 5.37
N HIS A 160 -9.67 10.97 4.95
CA HIS A 160 -9.32 12.31 5.46
C HIS A 160 -9.85 13.48 4.64
N ASN A 161 -10.36 13.26 3.42
CA ASN A 161 -10.74 14.33 2.49
C ASN A 161 -9.65 15.41 2.34
N SER A 162 -8.40 14.96 2.21
CA SER A 162 -7.24 15.85 2.22
C SER A 162 -7.11 16.61 0.90
N SER A 163 -6.54 17.81 0.97
CA SER A 163 -6.22 18.55 -0.25
C SER A 163 -5.25 17.77 -1.14
N LYS A 164 -5.45 17.83 -2.46
CA LYS A 164 -4.56 17.22 -3.46
C LYS A 164 -3.09 17.66 -3.25
N ASN A 165 -2.86 18.90 -2.83
CA ASN A 165 -1.51 19.42 -2.55
C ASN A 165 -0.85 18.74 -1.35
N TYR A 166 -1.59 18.47 -0.28
CA TYR A 166 -1.06 17.70 0.87
C TYR A 166 -0.62 16.30 0.43
N ILE A 167 -1.46 15.60 -0.34
CA ILE A 167 -1.19 14.25 -0.83
C ILE A 167 0.06 14.25 -1.73
N ILE A 168 0.13 15.14 -2.71
CA ILE A 168 1.29 15.29 -3.60
C ILE A 168 2.58 15.53 -2.79
N ASN A 169 2.54 16.43 -1.81
CA ASN A 169 3.69 16.74 -0.97
C ASN A 169 4.12 15.55 -0.10
N HIS A 170 3.16 14.77 0.39
CA HIS A 170 3.47 13.55 1.14
C HIS A 170 4.17 12.50 0.25
N ILE A 171 3.66 12.23 -0.95
CA ILE A 171 4.30 11.28 -1.87
C ILE A 171 5.70 11.76 -2.29
N LYS A 172 5.92 13.06 -2.50
CA LYS A 172 7.26 13.61 -2.79
C LYS A 172 8.25 13.39 -1.63
N LYS A 173 7.80 13.38 -0.38
CA LYS A 173 8.65 13.01 0.76
C LYS A 173 9.00 11.52 0.76
N LEU A 174 8.04 10.68 0.41
CA LEU A 174 8.29 9.24 0.26
C LEU A 174 9.29 8.99 -0.88
N GLU A 175 9.11 9.63 -2.03
CA GLU A 175 10.04 9.63 -3.16
C GLU A 175 11.48 9.98 -2.72
N ALA A 176 11.66 11.12 -2.05
CA ALA A 176 12.98 11.54 -1.57
C ALA A 176 13.62 10.49 -0.65
N THR A 177 12.81 9.84 0.18
CA THR A 177 13.24 8.80 1.13
C THR A 177 13.74 7.53 0.43
N ILE A 178 13.19 7.17 -0.73
CA ILE A 178 13.54 5.95 -1.48
C ILE A 178 14.49 6.20 -2.65
N SER A 179 14.85 7.45 -2.94
CA SER A 179 15.67 7.84 -4.10
C SER A 179 16.95 7.01 -4.27
N LYS A 180 17.66 6.71 -3.17
CA LYS A 180 18.88 5.88 -3.16
C LYS A 180 18.69 4.42 -3.60
N LEU A 181 17.45 3.93 -3.63
CA LEU A 181 17.11 2.60 -4.14
C LEU A 181 16.94 2.60 -5.66
N ASN A 182 17.05 3.78 -6.31
CA ASN A 182 16.84 3.99 -7.73
C ASN A 182 15.51 3.35 -8.20
N PRO A 183 14.36 3.74 -7.61
CA PRO A 183 13.13 2.98 -7.75
C PRO A 183 12.53 3.11 -9.16
N LEU A 184 11.90 2.04 -9.61
CA LEU A 184 11.06 1.98 -10.80
C LEU A 184 9.59 1.99 -10.41
N LEU A 185 8.84 3.00 -10.86
CA LEU A 185 7.39 3.09 -10.69
C LEU A 185 6.65 2.66 -11.97
N ILE A 186 5.85 1.61 -11.87
CA ILE A 186 4.97 1.14 -12.94
C ILE A 186 3.53 1.49 -12.55
N LEU A 187 2.92 2.43 -13.27
CA LEU A 187 1.52 2.81 -13.07
C LEU A 187 0.63 2.14 -14.13
N LEU A 188 -0.38 1.42 -13.67
CA LEU A 188 -1.37 0.74 -14.50
C LEU A 188 -2.63 1.61 -14.65
N GLU A 189 -2.79 2.24 -15.81
CA GLU A 189 -3.89 3.17 -16.10
C GLU A 189 -5.01 2.45 -16.90
N PRO A 190 -6.16 2.15 -16.29
CA PRO A 190 -7.31 1.61 -17.00
C PRO A 190 -7.93 2.66 -17.93
N LYS A 191 -8.38 2.24 -19.12
CA LYS A 191 -9.07 3.13 -20.07
C LYS A 191 -10.40 3.66 -19.53
N ASN A 192 -11.16 2.80 -18.84
CA ASN A 192 -12.50 3.10 -18.36
C ASN A 192 -12.72 2.44 -16.99
N ILE A 193 -12.88 3.28 -15.96
CA ILE A 193 -13.09 2.87 -14.57
C ILE A 193 -14.38 2.05 -14.42
N LYS A 194 -15.45 2.42 -15.14
CA LYS A 194 -16.73 1.73 -15.08
C LYS A 194 -16.64 0.31 -15.62
N GLU A 195 -15.97 0.13 -16.76
CA GLU A 195 -15.73 -1.20 -17.35
C GLU A 195 -14.82 -2.05 -16.45
N GLN A 196 -13.80 -1.44 -15.86
CA GLN A 196 -12.91 -2.13 -14.93
C GLN A 196 -13.66 -2.64 -13.70
N PHE A 197 -14.47 -1.81 -13.05
CA PHE A 197 -15.28 -2.25 -11.90
C PHE A 197 -16.39 -3.23 -12.30
N ALA A 198 -16.91 -3.14 -13.53
CA ALA A 198 -17.83 -4.15 -14.05
C ALA A 198 -17.15 -5.53 -14.18
N ARG A 199 -15.85 -5.58 -14.54
CA ARG A 199 -15.06 -6.82 -14.51
C ARG A 199 -14.78 -7.29 -13.09
N ILE A 200 -14.30 -6.40 -12.21
CA ILE A 200 -13.99 -6.74 -10.81
C ILE A 200 -15.22 -7.30 -10.09
N LYS A 201 -16.41 -6.75 -10.37
CA LYS A 201 -17.68 -7.24 -9.82
C LYS A 201 -17.95 -8.71 -10.16
N LYS A 202 -17.45 -9.22 -11.30
CA LYS A 202 -17.56 -10.64 -11.69
C LYS A 202 -16.49 -11.51 -11.02
N GLU A 203 -15.32 -10.94 -10.74
CA GLU A 203 -14.17 -11.64 -10.16
C GLU A 203 -14.19 -11.68 -8.62
N ARG A 204 -14.84 -10.71 -7.98
CA ARG A 204 -14.86 -10.53 -6.52
C ARG A 204 -16.22 -10.85 -5.92
N SER A 205 -16.23 -11.18 -4.63
CA SER A 205 -17.46 -11.44 -3.88
C SER A 205 -18.30 -10.17 -3.70
N LYS A 206 -19.62 -10.35 -3.56
CA LYS A 206 -20.53 -9.25 -3.20
C LYS A 206 -20.10 -8.54 -1.91
N LYS A 207 -19.68 -9.31 -0.89
CA LYS A 207 -19.17 -8.78 0.39
C LYS A 207 -17.99 -7.83 0.21
N TRP A 208 -17.06 -8.15 -0.69
CA TRP A 208 -15.95 -7.25 -1.01
C TRP A 208 -16.45 -5.96 -1.65
N LEU A 209 -17.35 -6.07 -2.63
CA LEU A 209 -17.90 -4.89 -3.31
C LEU A 209 -18.67 -3.98 -2.35
N ASP A 210 -19.54 -4.55 -1.52
CA ASP A 210 -20.30 -3.82 -0.50
C ASP A 210 -19.35 -3.10 0.47
N PHE A 211 -18.29 -3.78 0.94
CA PHE A 211 -17.26 -3.17 1.78
C PHE A 211 -16.57 -1.97 1.12
N VAL A 212 -16.15 -2.08 -0.15
CA VAL A 212 -15.45 -0.98 -0.83
C VAL A 212 -16.39 0.19 -1.12
N ILE A 213 -17.66 -0.08 -1.48
CA ILE A 213 -18.69 0.95 -1.60
C ILE A 213 -18.82 1.69 -0.27
N ASP A 214 -19.09 0.96 0.82
CA ASP A 214 -19.29 1.54 2.15
C ASP A 214 -18.05 2.33 2.61
N TYR A 215 -16.86 1.79 2.39
CA TYR A 215 -15.61 2.46 2.74
C TYR A 215 -15.42 3.75 1.94
N VAL A 216 -15.86 3.86 0.70
CA VAL A 216 -15.69 5.10 -0.08
C VAL A 216 -16.78 6.12 0.26
N THR A 217 -18.05 5.68 0.26
CA THR A 217 -19.20 6.59 0.36
C THR A 217 -19.42 7.12 1.76
N ASN A 218 -19.08 6.34 2.79
CA ASN A 218 -19.35 6.73 4.18
C ASN A 218 -18.21 7.53 4.83
N GLN A 219 -17.12 7.77 4.12
CA GLN A 219 -15.99 8.54 4.64
C GLN A 219 -16.09 10.02 4.29
N SER A 220 -15.22 10.84 4.90
CA SER A 220 -15.25 12.30 4.79
C SER A 220 -15.34 12.83 3.36
N TYR A 221 -14.65 12.21 2.39
CA TYR A 221 -14.72 12.62 0.99
C TYR A 221 -16.05 12.24 0.34
N GLY A 222 -16.52 11.02 0.56
CA GLY A 222 -17.79 10.53 0.04
C GLY A 222 -18.96 11.38 0.51
N GLN A 223 -19.02 11.67 1.81
CA GLN A 223 -20.02 12.55 2.41
C GLN A 223 -19.95 13.98 1.84
N LYS A 224 -18.74 14.55 1.72
CA LYS A 224 -18.57 15.93 1.22
C LYS A 224 -19.00 16.09 -0.24
N ASN A 225 -18.82 15.05 -1.06
CA ASN A 225 -19.13 15.05 -2.48
C ASN A 225 -20.45 14.35 -2.82
N ASN A 226 -21.27 13.99 -1.82
CA ASN A 226 -22.56 13.31 -2.02
C ASN A 226 -22.44 12.02 -2.84
N LEU A 227 -21.41 11.21 -2.56
CA LEU A 227 -21.19 9.94 -3.24
C LEU A 227 -22.07 8.85 -2.62
N TYR A 228 -22.84 8.15 -3.45
CA TYR A 228 -23.74 7.08 -3.00
C TYR A 228 -23.63 5.81 -3.85
N GLY A 229 -23.62 4.68 -3.17
CA GLY A 229 -23.65 3.35 -3.76
C GLY A 229 -22.55 3.13 -4.81
N TYR A 230 -22.85 2.28 -5.78
CA TYR A 230 -21.91 1.92 -6.84
C TYR A 230 -21.52 3.10 -7.75
N GLN A 231 -22.43 4.07 -7.99
CA GLN A 231 -22.06 5.25 -8.80
C GLN A 231 -21.05 6.14 -8.09
N GLY A 232 -21.24 6.36 -6.78
CA GLY A 232 -20.28 7.08 -5.95
C GLY A 232 -18.91 6.40 -5.91
N LEU A 233 -18.88 5.06 -5.89
CA LEU A 233 -17.65 4.29 -6.02
C LEU A 233 -16.91 4.59 -7.34
N ILE A 234 -17.61 4.56 -8.48
CA ILE A 234 -17.00 4.84 -9.79
C ILE A 234 -16.45 6.27 -9.84
N GLU A 235 -17.23 7.25 -9.39
CA GLU A 235 -16.82 8.65 -9.37
C GLU A 235 -15.58 8.87 -8.50
N PHE A 236 -15.52 8.24 -7.32
CA PHE A 236 -14.35 8.30 -6.47
C PHE A 236 -13.10 7.77 -7.18
N TYR A 237 -13.19 6.58 -7.79
CA TYR A 237 -12.03 5.97 -8.46
C TYR A 237 -11.62 6.69 -9.75
N GLN A 238 -12.54 7.40 -10.43
CA GLN A 238 -12.19 8.33 -11.50
C GLN A 238 -11.31 9.47 -10.96
N ASN A 239 -11.76 10.14 -9.89
CA ASN A 239 -11.00 11.22 -9.26
C ASN A 239 -9.65 10.74 -8.68
N LEU A 240 -9.61 9.53 -8.12
CA LEU A 240 -8.39 8.92 -7.59
C LEU A 240 -7.39 8.62 -8.71
N ALA A 241 -7.83 8.03 -9.82
CA ALA A 241 -6.97 7.74 -10.98
C ALA A 241 -6.39 9.01 -11.61
N GLU A 242 -7.19 10.09 -11.71
CA GLU A 242 -6.68 11.40 -12.14
C GLU A 242 -5.60 11.94 -11.20
N LEU A 243 -5.77 11.75 -9.89
CA LEU A 243 -4.77 12.15 -8.90
C LEU A 243 -3.50 11.30 -9.01
N GLU A 244 -3.61 9.98 -9.22
CA GLU A 244 -2.48 9.08 -9.46
C GLU A 244 -1.65 9.56 -10.66
N LEU A 245 -2.29 9.86 -11.80
CA LEU A 245 -1.62 10.38 -12.99
C LEU A 245 -0.96 11.75 -12.76
N LYS A 246 -1.66 12.65 -12.06
CA LYS A 246 -1.12 13.96 -11.69
C LYS A 246 0.11 13.83 -10.77
N ILE A 247 0.12 12.88 -9.85
CA ILE A 247 1.30 12.62 -9.01
C ILE A 247 2.41 12.00 -9.87
N PHE A 248 2.10 10.96 -10.64
CA PHE A 248 3.04 10.27 -11.52
C PHE A 248 3.82 11.23 -12.44
N SER A 249 3.15 12.20 -13.06
CA SER A 249 3.80 13.23 -13.89
C SER A 249 4.80 14.10 -13.12
N LYS A 250 4.55 14.34 -11.82
CA LYS A 250 5.36 15.21 -10.95
C LYS A 250 6.53 14.51 -10.24
N LEU A 251 6.59 13.19 -10.31
CA LEU A 251 7.68 12.39 -9.72
C LEU A 251 8.88 12.34 -10.68
N ASN A 252 10.06 12.39 -10.09
CA ASN A 252 11.38 12.27 -10.69
C ASN A 252 11.98 10.87 -10.48
N LEU A 253 11.14 9.84 -10.59
CA LEU A 253 11.55 8.43 -10.56
C LEU A 253 11.67 7.87 -11.98
N ASN A 254 12.42 6.78 -12.11
CA ASN A 254 12.24 5.90 -13.26
C ASN A 254 10.79 5.44 -13.29
N LYS A 255 10.10 5.62 -14.42
CA LYS A 255 8.66 5.39 -14.45
C LYS A 255 8.14 4.89 -15.80
N ILE A 256 7.18 3.98 -15.74
CA ILE A 256 6.47 3.41 -16.89
C ILE A 256 4.98 3.59 -16.66
N LEU A 257 4.30 4.14 -17.66
CA LEU A 257 2.84 4.20 -17.69
C LEU A 257 2.34 3.11 -18.63
N ILE A 258 1.56 2.16 -18.10
CA ILE A 258 0.92 1.11 -18.89
C ILE A 258 -0.55 1.48 -19.05
N LYS A 259 -0.91 1.91 -20.25
CA LYS A 259 -2.28 2.27 -20.60
C LYS A 259 -3.07 1.04 -21.00
N THR A 260 -4.30 0.93 -20.51
CA THR A 260 -5.21 -0.18 -20.81
C THR A 260 -4.52 -1.54 -20.57
N PRO A 261 -4.07 -1.84 -19.34
CA PRO A 261 -3.20 -2.99 -19.06
C PRO A 261 -3.79 -4.36 -19.49
N HIS A 262 -5.10 -4.45 -19.64
CA HIS A 262 -5.80 -5.68 -20.04
C HIS A 262 -5.97 -5.83 -21.55
N ALA A 263 -5.56 -4.85 -22.37
CA ALA A 263 -5.71 -4.92 -23.82
C ALA A 263 -4.67 -5.86 -24.46
N ASN A 264 -3.42 -5.81 -24.00
CA ASN A 264 -2.35 -6.66 -24.52
C ASN A 264 -1.27 -6.88 -23.46
N TRP A 265 -1.33 -8.02 -22.77
CA TRP A 265 -0.37 -8.36 -21.71
C TRP A 265 1.05 -8.60 -22.23
N GLU A 266 1.18 -9.21 -23.42
CA GLU A 266 2.48 -9.49 -24.03
C GLU A 266 3.24 -8.20 -24.32
N GLN A 267 2.59 -7.22 -24.97
CA GLN A 267 3.20 -5.91 -25.22
C GLN A 267 3.57 -5.19 -23.93
N ASN A 268 2.75 -5.31 -22.88
CA ASN A 268 3.05 -4.72 -21.57
C ASN A 268 4.29 -5.34 -20.94
N TYR A 269 4.42 -6.67 -21.05
CA TYR A 269 5.59 -7.41 -20.57
C TYR A 269 6.85 -7.05 -21.35
N ASP A 270 6.78 -6.90 -22.68
CA ASP A 270 7.92 -6.48 -23.50
C ASP A 270 8.41 -5.07 -23.14
N ASN A 271 7.48 -4.16 -22.87
CA ASN A 271 7.80 -2.80 -22.42
C ASN A 271 8.53 -2.83 -21.06
N ILE A 272 8.04 -3.63 -20.11
CA ILE A 272 8.67 -3.84 -18.79
C ILE A 272 10.07 -4.46 -18.96
N ASN A 273 10.18 -5.55 -19.72
CA ASN A 273 11.44 -6.25 -19.96
C ASN A 273 12.49 -5.35 -20.59
N SER A 274 12.09 -4.54 -21.57
CA SER A 274 12.98 -3.58 -22.24
C SER A 274 13.55 -2.57 -21.25
N PHE A 275 12.74 -2.11 -20.29
CA PHE A 275 13.22 -1.24 -19.22
C PHE A 275 14.17 -1.96 -18.26
N LEU A 276 13.79 -3.15 -17.78
CA LEU A 276 14.62 -3.95 -16.86
C LEU A 276 16.00 -4.27 -17.47
N LYS A 277 16.05 -4.61 -18.76
CA LYS A 277 17.30 -4.83 -19.52
C LYS A 277 18.16 -3.57 -19.63
N LYS A 278 17.57 -2.40 -19.90
CA LYS A 278 18.32 -1.13 -19.96
C LYS A 278 19.01 -0.82 -18.62
N CYS A 279 18.33 -1.09 -17.51
CA CYS A 279 18.89 -0.94 -16.16
C CYS A 279 19.99 -1.95 -15.81
N GLN A 280 20.17 -3.01 -16.60
CA GLN A 280 21.29 -3.95 -16.44
C GLN A 280 22.54 -3.47 -17.18
N LYS A 281 22.38 -2.96 -18.41
CA LYS A 281 23.49 -2.56 -19.28
C LYS A 281 24.27 -1.33 -18.80
N THR A 282 23.70 -0.49 -17.96
CA THR A 282 24.39 0.70 -17.41
C THR A 282 25.49 0.37 -16.39
N ASN A 283 25.68 -0.91 -16.06
CA ASN A 283 26.65 -1.41 -15.08
C ASN A 283 27.76 -2.30 -15.70
N GLN A 284 27.85 -2.35 -17.03
CA GLN A 284 29.00 -2.88 -17.77
C GLN A 284 29.74 -1.72 -18.43
#